data_AF-A0A380N2H8-F1
#
_entry.id   AF-A0A380N2H8-F1
#
_cell.length_a   1.000
_cell.length_b   1.000
_cell.length_c   1.000
_cell.angle_alpha   90.00
_cell.angle_beta   90.00
_cell.angle_gamma   90.00
#
_symmetry.space_group_name_H-M   'P 1'
#
loop_
_entity.id
_entity.type
_entity.pdbx_description
1 polymer ?
#
loop_
_entity_poly.entity_id
_entity_poly.type
_entity_poly.pdbx_seq_one_letter_code
_entity_poly.pdbx_strand_id
1 'polypeptide(L)'
;MAAHHSAQSAIYRRNRRPPRDPVNSLLSLGYTLLHFETVKHLHLCGLDPYIGYYHQTEHGRESLACDLIEALRPQYDQWIIQHIKQQRYRAQDFRITANNCSINKTARQHFYQDYEQLAKQLRPQSTTAAANYSKP
;
A
#
# COMPACT_ATOMS: atom_id res chain seq x y z
N MET A 1 32.28 23.35 -3.10
CA MET A 1 32.21 22.09 -3.87
C MET A 1 31.20 21.17 -3.19
N ALA A 2 30.22 20.71 -3.95
CA ALA A 2 28.96 20.15 -3.50
C ALA A 2 29.10 18.89 -2.62
N ALA A 3 28.49 18.92 -1.44
CA ALA A 3 28.23 17.74 -0.63
C ALA A 3 27.08 16.93 -1.24
N HIS A 4 27.40 16.02 -2.17
CA HIS A 4 26.52 14.92 -2.53
C HIS A 4 26.47 13.91 -1.38
N HIS A 5 25.71 14.22 -0.31
CA HIS A 5 25.38 13.22 0.71
C HIS A 5 24.13 12.46 0.28
N SER A 6 24.38 11.28 -0.27
CA SER A 6 23.41 10.21 -0.49
C SER A 6 22.82 9.79 0.86
N ALA A 7 21.76 10.45 1.32
CA ALA A 7 21.01 10.01 2.49
C ALA A 7 20.26 8.72 2.12
N GLN A 8 20.94 7.58 2.22
CA GLN A 8 20.28 6.27 2.36
C GLN A 8 19.37 6.36 3.57
N SER A 9 18.06 6.42 3.33
CA SER A 9 17.04 6.47 4.37
C SER A 9 16.99 5.12 5.08
N ALA A 10 17.81 4.94 6.11
CA ALA A 10 17.72 3.80 7.00
C ALA A 10 16.34 3.81 7.69
N ILE A 11 15.57 2.74 7.49
CA ILE A 11 14.28 2.53 8.16
C ILE A 11 14.59 2.06 9.58
N TYR A 12 14.68 2.97 10.54
CA TYR A 12 14.88 2.57 11.94
C TYR A 12 13.58 2.06 12.58
N ARG A 13 12.41 2.56 12.14
CA ARG A 13 11.09 2.14 12.64
C ARG A 13 9.97 2.53 11.67
N ARG A 14 8.89 1.73 11.63
CA ARG A 14 7.63 2.16 11.01
C ARG A 14 7.05 3.33 11.81
N ASN A 15 6.86 4.46 11.16
CA ASN A 15 6.17 5.63 11.71
C ASN A 15 4.91 5.92 10.88
N ARG A 16 3.78 6.12 11.56
CA ARG A 16 2.46 6.33 10.98
C ARG A 16 1.88 7.61 11.56
N ARG A 17 1.23 8.42 10.71
CA ARG A 17 0.38 9.57 11.09
C ARG A 17 1.08 10.63 11.99
N PRO A 18 1.88 11.55 11.44
CA PRO A 18 2.37 11.64 10.05
C PRO A 18 3.65 10.81 9.79
N PRO A 19 3.86 10.29 8.57
CA PRO A 19 5.14 9.70 8.18
C PRO A 19 6.24 10.78 8.20
N ARG A 20 7.45 10.45 8.67
CA ARG A 20 8.55 11.42 8.83
C ARG A 20 9.67 11.26 7.80
N ASP A 21 9.58 10.24 6.95
CA ASP A 21 10.59 9.92 5.95
C ASP A 21 9.94 9.40 4.65
N PRO A 22 10.68 9.41 3.54
CA PRO A 22 10.21 8.95 2.23
C PRO A 22 9.62 7.54 2.23
N VAL A 23 10.29 6.60 2.90
CA VAL A 23 9.88 5.18 2.87
C VAL A 23 8.57 4.98 3.63
N ASN A 24 8.45 5.56 4.83
CA ASN A 24 7.21 5.52 5.60
C ASN A 24 6.06 6.23 4.87
N SER A 25 6.35 7.24 4.03
CA SER A 25 5.35 7.92 3.19
C SER A 25 4.82 7.01 2.09
N LEU A 26 5.71 6.34 1.36
CA LEU A 26 5.33 5.36 0.33
C LEU A 26 4.57 4.17 0.92
N LEU A 27 5.06 3.63 2.03
CA LEU A 27 4.39 2.52 2.73
C LEU A 27 2.97 2.91 3.14
N SER A 28 2.80 4.10 3.75
CA SER A 28 1.48 4.57 4.19
C SER A 28 0.53 4.78 3.01
N LEU A 29 1.01 5.32 1.88
CA LEU A 29 0.21 5.51 0.69
C LEU A 29 -0.28 4.18 0.13
N GLY A 30 0.61 3.22 -0.15
CA GLY A 30 0.14 1.98 -0.77
C GLY A 30 -0.59 1.04 0.19
N TYR A 31 -0.37 1.07 1.51
CA TYR A 31 -1.29 0.38 2.42
C TYR A 31 -2.70 0.97 2.39
N THR A 32 -2.83 2.29 2.17
CA THR A 32 -4.15 2.91 1.98
C THR A 32 -4.81 2.40 0.70
N LEU A 33 -4.06 2.31 -0.40
CA LEU A 33 -4.57 1.78 -1.67
C LEU A 33 -4.95 0.30 -1.55
N LEU A 34 -4.07 -0.50 -0.92
CA LEU A 34 -4.28 -1.92 -0.70
C LEU A 34 -5.50 -2.18 0.18
N HIS A 35 -5.73 -1.32 1.19
CA HIS A 35 -6.94 -1.37 2.02
C HIS A 35 -8.21 -1.18 1.21
N PHE A 36 -8.32 -0.08 0.46
CA PHE A 36 -9.52 0.17 -0.34
C PHE A 36 -9.73 -0.88 -1.43
N GLU A 37 -8.66 -1.44 -1.97
CA GLU A 37 -8.74 -2.54 -2.92
C GLU A 37 -9.29 -3.81 -2.27
N THR A 38 -8.82 -4.18 -1.08
CA THR A 38 -9.34 -5.32 -0.31
C THR A 38 -10.80 -5.11 0.07
N VAL A 39 -11.16 -3.92 0.58
CA VAL A 39 -12.57 -3.57 0.91
C VAL A 39 -13.46 -3.74 -0.33
N LYS A 40 -13.03 -3.24 -1.48
CA LYS A 40 -13.77 -3.40 -2.75
C LYS A 40 -13.96 -4.87 -3.12
N HIS A 41 -12.91 -5.70 -2.99
CA HIS A 41 -13.01 -7.13 -3.31
C HIS A 41 -13.93 -7.87 -2.33
N LEU A 42 -13.87 -7.55 -1.04
CA LEU A 42 -14.76 -8.13 -0.03
C LEU A 42 -16.23 -7.87 -0.39
N HIS A 43 -16.56 -6.62 -0.76
CA HIS A 43 -17.90 -6.29 -1.24
C HIS A 43 -18.30 -7.04 -2.51
N LEU A 44 -17.39 -7.17 -3.49
CA LEU A 44 -17.66 -7.92 -4.73
C LEU A 44 -17.90 -9.42 -4.48
N CYS A 45 -17.29 -9.98 -3.43
CA CYS A 45 -17.50 -11.37 -3.02
C CYS A 45 -18.70 -11.56 -2.08
N GLY A 46 -19.40 -10.49 -1.69
CA GLY A 46 -20.51 -10.56 -0.74
C GLY A 46 -20.09 -10.73 0.73
N LEU A 47 -18.83 -10.47 1.06
CA LEU A 47 -18.32 -10.49 2.43
C LEU A 47 -18.45 -9.10 3.08
N ASP A 48 -18.71 -9.07 4.38
CA ASP A 48 -18.75 -7.83 5.18
C ASP A 48 -17.33 -7.40 5.59
N PRO A 49 -16.81 -6.26 5.12
CA PRO A 49 -15.46 -5.81 5.48
C PRO A 49 -15.24 -5.48 6.96
N TYR A 50 -16.31 -5.26 7.74
CA TYR A 50 -16.22 -4.84 9.14
C TYR A 50 -16.07 -6.02 10.10
N ILE A 51 -16.39 -7.25 9.66
CA ILE A 51 -16.35 -8.46 10.51
C ILE A 51 -14.96 -9.11 10.43
N GLY A 52 -14.01 -8.58 11.21
CA GLY A 52 -12.67 -9.15 11.35
C GLY A 52 -12.59 -10.31 12.36
N TYR A 53 -11.58 -11.16 12.20
CA TYR A 53 -11.24 -12.28 13.06
C TYR A 53 -9.93 -12.04 13.85
N TYR A 54 -8.94 -11.39 13.23
CA TYR A 54 -7.63 -11.15 13.86
C TYR A 54 -7.59 -9.78 14.54
N HIS A 55 -8.02 -8.73 13.84
CA HIS A 55 -8.20 -7.41 14.41
C HIS A 55 -9.50 -7.35 15.20
N GLN A 56 -9.43 -6.86 16.44
CA GLN A 56 -10.62 -6.58 17.26
C GLN A 56 -11.63 -5.75 16.45
N THR A 57 -12.90 -6.09 16.50
CA THR A 57 -13.92 -5.28 15.83
C THR A 57 -13.98 -3.91 16.51
N GLU A 58 -13.76 -2.86 15.74
CA GLU A 58 -13.85 -1.47 16.17
C GLU A 58 -14.86 -0.78 15.26
N HIS A 59 -15.76 0.01 15.86
CA HIS A 59 -16.85 0.62 15.09
C HIS A 59 -16.27 1.54 13.99
N GLY A 60 -16.68 1.32 12.74
CA GLY A 60 -16.22 2.07 11.58
C GLY A 60 -14.86 1.64 11.00
N ARG A 61 -14.23 0.56 11.51
CA ARG A 61 -13.03 -0.01 10.92
C ARG A 61 -13.37 -1.25 10.09
N GLU A 62 -12.91 -1.31 8.85
CA GLU A 62 -13.02 -2.51 8.00
C GLU A 62 -12.00 -3.57 8.47
N SER A 63 -12.27 -4.19 9.62
CA SER A 63 -11.35 -5.11 10.29
C SER A 63 -11.03 -6.36 9.46
N LEU A 64 -11.97 -6.89 8.68
CA LEU A 64 -11.69 -8.02 7.79
C LEU A 64 -10.71 -7.62 6.68
N ALA A 65 -10.83 -6.40 6.15
CA ALA A 65 -9.87 -5.90 5.17
C ALA A 65 -8.48 -5.76 5.80
N CYS A 66 -8.40 -5.25 7.03
CA CYS A 66 -7.15 -5.17 7.78
C CYS A 66 -6.52 -6.55 7.99
N ASP A 67 -7.32 -7.57 8.34
CA ASP A 67 -6.84 -8.94 8.52
C ASP A 67 -6.22 -9.51 7.25
N LEU A 68 -6.89 -9.37 6.11
CA LEU A 68 -6.40 -9.89 4.83
C LEU A 68 -5.14 -9.17 4.35
N ILE A 69 -5.00 -7.87 4.64
CA ILE A 69 -3.81 -7.09 4.30
C ILE A 69 -2.57 -7.60 5.04
N GLU A 70 -2.70 -8.14 6.26
CA GLU A 70 -1.54 -8.63 7.01
C GLU A 70 -0.81 -9.76 6.27
N ALA A 71 -1.54 -10.61 5.54
CA ALA A 71 -0.93 -11.64 4.69
C ALA A 71 -0.16 -11.08 3.49
N LEU A 72 -0.59 -9.92 2.97
CA LEU A 72 0.03 -9.25 1.81
C LEU A 72 1.16 -8.28 2.21
N ARG A 73 1.28 -7.96 3.50
CA ARG A 73 2.22 -6.96 4.02
C ARG A 73 3.68 -7.26 3.63
N PRO A 74 4.22 -8.49 3.76
CA PRO A 74 5.61 -8.77 3.40
C PRO A 74 5.91 -8.55 1.91
N GLN A 75 4.98 -8.93 1.04
CA GLN A 75 5.13 -8.76 -0.41
C GLN A 75 5.15 -7.28 -0.80
N TYR A 76 4.23 -6.49 -0.23
CA TYR A 76 4.19 -5.05 -0.47
C TYR A 76 5.43 -4.33 0.08
N ASP A 77 5.90 -4.70 1.27
CA ASP A 77 7.11 -4.12 1.87
C ASP A 77 8.35 -4.41 1.02
N GLN A 78 8.48 -5.64 0.54
CA GLN A 78 9.55 -6.02 -0.37
C GLN A 78 9.49 -5.21 -1.67
N TRP A 79 8.30 -5.01 -2.23
CA TRP A 79 8.09 -4.21 -3.45
C TRP A 79 8.58 -2.75 -3.26
N ILE A 80 8.25 -2.11 -2.13
CA ILE A 80 8.74 -0.77 -1.81
C ILE A 80 10.26 -0.75 -1.65
N ILE A 81 10.83 -1.72 -0.92
CA ILE A 81 12.28 -1.81 -0.72
C ILE A 81 13.01 -1.93 -2.07
N GLN A 82 12.47 -2.73 -3.00
CA GLN A 82 13.02 -2.86 -4.35
C GLN A 82 13.00 -1.52 -5.12
N HIS A 83 11.89 -0.79 -5.06
CA HIS A 83 11.77 0.52 -5.73
C HIS A 83 12.76 1.55 -5.16
N ILE A 84 12.98 1.54 -3.85
CA ILE A 84 13.99 2.39 -3.21
C ILE A 84 15.41 1.99 -3.65
N LYS A 85 15.73 0.68 -3.66
CA LYS A 85 17.03 0.18 -4.11
C LYS A 85 17.32 0.54 -5.57
N GLN A 86 16.30 0.51 -6.41
CA GLN A 86 16.39 0.87 -7.84
C GLN A 86 16.38 2.39 -8.07
N GLN A 87 16.33 3.21 -7.02
CA GLN A 87 16.24 4.67 -7.10
C GLN A 87 15.05 5.16 -7.96
N ARG A 88 13.95 4.39 -7.97
CA ARG A 88 12.71 4.74 -8.67
C ARG A 88 12.03 5.96 -8.05
N TYR A 89 12.15 6.08 -6.73
CA TYR A 89 11.76 7.25 -5.94
C TYR A 89 12.99 7.83 -5.26
N ARG A 90 13.25 9.12 -5.48
CA ARG A 90 14.44 9.83 -5.00
C ARG A 90 14.05 10.95 -4.03
N ALA A 91 15.02 11.53 -3.32
CA ALA A 91 14.76 12.59 -2.34
C ALA A 91 13.93 13.76 -2.89
N GLN A 92 14.12 14.15 -4.16
CA GLN A 92 13.36 15.20 -4.86
C GLN A 92 11.87 14.91 -5.01
N ASP A 93 11.48 13.63 -4.92
CA ASP A 93 10.08 13.20 -5.06
C ASP A 93 9.26 13.46 -3.79
N PHE A 94 9.93 13.89 -2.71
CA PHE A 94 9.33 14.08 -1.41
C PHE A 94 9.46 15.52 -0.93
N ARG A 95 8.41 15.98 -0.26
CA ARG A 95 8.39 17.21 0.53
C ARG A 95 8.52 16.82 1.98
N ILE A 96 9.68 17.09 2.56
CA ILE A 96 10.00 16.82 3.97
C ILE A 96 9.88 18.12 4.75
N THR A 97 9.10 18.09 5.82
CA THR A 97 8.94 19.16 6.82
C THR A 97 9.41 18.63 8.18
N ALA A 98 9.47 19.47 9.20
CA ALA A 98 9.92 19.08 10.54
C ALA A 98 9.20 17.83 11.09
N ASN A 99 7.90 17.70 10.82
CA ASN A 99 7.07 16.64 11.37
C ASN A 99 6.42 15.73 10.34
N ASN A 100 6.50 16.02 9.04
CA ASN A 100 5.79 15.27 8.01
C ASN A 100 6.61 15.13 6.73
N CYS A 101 6.50 13.98 6.08
CA CYS A 101 7.01 13.71 4.75
C CYS A 101 5.83 13.37 3.83
N SER A 102 5.80 13.95 2.64
CA SER A 102 4.74 13.69 1.67
C SER A 102 5.32 13.55 0.27
N ILE A 103 4.77 12.63 -0.51
CA ILE A 103 5.12 12.47 -1.92
C ILE A 103 4.56 13.64 -2.75
N ASN A 104 5.35 14.17 -3.68
CA ASN A 104 4.94 15.25 -4.56
C ASN A 104 3.92 14.75 -5.61
N LYS A 105 3.26 15.66 -6.32
CA LYS A 105 2.18 15.32 -7.27
C LYS A 105 2.66 14.41 -8.41
N THR A 106 3.81 14.71 -9.01
CA THR A 106 4.36 13.97 -10.16
C THR A 106 4.76 12.55 -9.77
N ALA A 107 5.52 12.42 -8.69
CA ALA A 107 5.94 11.12 -8.17
C ALA A 107 4.73 10.29 -7.70
N ARG A 108 3.68 10.93 -7.16
CA ARG A 108 2.45 10.23 -6.80
C ARG A 108 1.70 9.66 -8.01
N GLN A 109 1.69 10.35 -9.14
CA GLN A 109 1.11 9.81 -10.38
C GLN A 109 1.87 8.56 -10.85
N HIS A 110 3.20 8.63 -10.83
CA HIS A 110 4.04 7.47 -11.11
C HIS A 110 3.81 6.32 -10.12
N PHE A 111 3.64 6.63 -8.84
CA PHE A 111 3.31 5.66 -7.81
C PHE A 111 2.01 4.91 -8.11
N TYR A 112 0.97 5.60 -8.55
CA TYR A 112 -0.28 4.92 -8.91
C TYR A 112 -0.13 4.00 -10.11
N GLN A 113 0.71 4.37 -11.10
CA GLN A 113 0.99 3.51 -12.25
C GLN A 113 1.77 2.26 -11.83
N ASP A 114 2.82 2.43 -11.03
CA ASP A 114 3.63 1.32 -10.53
C ASP A 114 2.79 0.39 -9.61
N TYR A 115 1.97 0.98 -8.73
CA TYR A 115 1.06 0.24 -7.85
C TYR A 115 0.03 -0.57 -8.64
N GLU A 116 -0.56 -0.01 -9.70
CA GLU A 116 -1.54 -0.74 -10.52
C GLU A 116 -0.94 -1.99 -11.17
N GLN A 117 0.36 -1.99 -11.50
CA GLN A 117 1.03 -3.20 -12.01
C GLN A 117 1.16 -4.27 -10.92
N LEU A 118 1.48 -3.88 -9.68
CA LEU A 118 1.49 -4.80 -8.54
C LEU A 118 0.07 -5.32 -8.25
N ALA A 119 -0.92 -4.43 -8.21
CA ALA A 119 -2.30 -4.76 -7.91
C ALA A 119 -2.88 -5.80 -8.89
N LYS A 120 -2.55 -5.70 -10.18
CA LYS A 120 -2.93 -6.71 -11.19
C LYS A 120 -2.41 -8.11 -10.87
N GLN A 121 -1.25 -8.23 -10.23
CA GLN A 121 -0.69 -9.52 -9.80
C GLN A 121 -1.36 -10.05 -8.54
N LEU A 122 -1.83 -9.14 -7.67
CA LEU A 122 -2.50 -9.49 -6.41
C LEU A 122 -3.99 -9.80 -6.60
N ARG A 123 -4.63 -9.23 -7.63
CA ARG A 123 -6.02 -9.52 -7.95
C ARG A 123 -6.18 -11.00 -8.29
N PRO A 124 -7.12 -11.71 -7.66
CA PRO A 124 -7.47 -13.05 -8.11
C PRO A 124 -7.82 -12.97 -9.59
N GLN A 125 -7.25 -13.85 -10.42
CA GLN A 125 -7.69 -14.00 -11.81
C GLN A 125 -9.05 -14.71 -11.81
N SER A 126 -10.11 -13.99 -11.43
CA SER A 126 -11.46 -14.52 -11.42
C SER A 126 -11.99 -14.54 -12.86
N THR A 127 -11.68 -15.61 -13.59
CA THR A 127 -12.47 -16.02 -14.76
C THR A 127 -12.54 -17.53 -14.85
N THR A 128 -13.13 -18.20 -13.85
CA THR A 128 -13.69 -19.55 -14.07
C THR A 128 -14.77 -20.01 -13.08
N ALA A 129 -15.05 -19.30 -11.98
CA ALA A 129 -16.08 -19.76 -11.03
C ALA A 129 -17.47 -19.14 -11.26
N ALA A 130 -17.56 -17.89 -11.72
CA ALA A 130 -18.85 -17.21 -11.93
C ALA A 130 -19.63 -17.71 -13.17
N ALA A 131 -18.96 -18.40 -14.12
CA ALA A 131 -19.62 -18.99 -15.29
C ALA A 131 -20.39 -20.28 -14.97
N ASN A 132 -20.15 -20.92 -13.82
CA ASN A 132 -20.72 -22.23 -13.47
C ASN A 132 -21.97 -22.14 -12.58
N TYR A 133 -22.32 -20.96 -12.06
CA TYR A 133 -23.50 -20.78 -11.20
C TYR A 133 -24.71 -20.17 -11.93
N SER A 134 -24.64 -20.01 -13.25
CA SER A 134 -25.72 -19.42 -14.06
C SER A 134 -26.14 -20.34 -15.22
N LYS A 135 -26.41 -21.61 -14.93
CA LYS A 135 -27.27 -22.44 -15.79
C LYS A 135 -28.28 -23.18 -14.92
N PRO A 136 -29.59 -22.89 -15.03
CA PRO A 136 -30.62 -23.85 -14.66
C PRO A 136 -30.61 -25.08 -15.59
#